data_AF-A0A7Y2G704-F1
#
_entry.id   AF-A0A7Y2G704-F1
#
_cell.length_a   1.000
_cell.length_b   1.000
_cell.length_c   1.000
_cell.angle_alpha   90.00
_cell.angle_beta   90.00
_cell.angle_gamma   90.00
#
_symmetry.space_group_name_H-M   'P 1'
#
loop_
_entity.id
_entity.type
_entity.pdbx_description
1 polymer ?
#
loop_
_entity_poly.entity_id
_entity_poly.type
_entity_poly.pdbx_seq_one_letter_code
_entity_poly.pdbx_strand_id
1 'polypeptide(L)' 'MRLNRTFVPAVVLSLAACSPPPGEDTAPSLPEGGASQSHTVLPWITDDYAAALAEAKARDLPLFVESWAPW' A
#
# COMPACT_ATOMS: atom_id res chain seq x y z
N MET A 1 -30.31 1.94 -29.39
CA MET A 1 -29.15 2.58 -28.74
C MET A 1 -29.63 3.35 -27.51
N ARG A 2 -29.55 2.73 -26.32
CA ARG A 2 -29.82 3.40 -25.03
C ARG A 2 -28.48 3.65 -24.36
N LEU A 3 -28.17 4.94 -24.23
CA LEU A 3 -26.96 5.51 -23.68
C LEU A 3 -27.06 5.49 -22.15
N ASN A 4 -26.48 4.47 -21.50
CA ASN A 4 -26.42 4.40 -20.03
C ASN A 4 -25.37 5.39 -19.52
N ARG A 5 -25.86 6.62 -19.36
CA ARG A 5 -25.20 7.79 -18.83
C ARG A 5 -25.13 7.67 -17.31
N THR A 6 -23.92 7.46 -16.80
CA THR A 6 -23.37 8.13 -15.61
C THR A 6 -24.27 8.17 -14.37
N PHE A 7 -24.10 7.22 -13.45
CA PHE A 7 -24.41 7.44 -12.04
C PHE A 7 -23.17 7.11 -11.21
N VAL A 8 -22.42 8.16 -10.92
CA VAL A 8 -21.32 8.22 -9.95
C VAL A 8 -21.89 7.79 -8.59
N PRO A 9 -21.44 6.69 -7.97
CA PRO A 9 -21.81 6.43 -6.59
C PRO A 9 -21.11 7.49 -5.72
N ALA A 10 -21.94 8.31 -5.07
CA ALA A 10 -21.51 9.26 -4.05
C ALA A 10 -20.71 8.51 -2.99
N VAL A 11 -19.40 8.74 -2.98
CA VAL A 11 -18.48 8.28 -1.94
C VAL A 11 -18.80 9.06 -0.68
N VAL A 12 -19.60 8.46 0.20
CA VAL A 12 -19.83 8.95 1.56
C VAL A 12 -18.60 8.57 2.39
N LEU A 13 -17.65 9.50 2.50
CA LEU A 13 -16.46 9.38 3.34
C LEU A 13 -16.83 9.75 4.78
N SER A 14 -17.37 8.79 5.54
CA SER A 14 -17.55 8.94 6.99
C SER A 14 -16.20 8.79 7.70
N LEU A 15 -15.61 9.92 8.10
CA LEU A 15 -14.49 9.96 9.03
C LEU A 15 -15.00 9.60 10.43
N ALA A 16 -14.94 8.32 10.79
CA ALA A 16 -15.10 7.88 12.17
C ALA A 16 -13.85 8.29 12.95
N ALA A 17 -13.98 9.34 13.76
CA ALA A 17 -12.98 9.75 14.73
C ALA A 17 -12.76 8.62 15.75
N CYS A 18 -11.60 7.96 15.68
CA CYS A 18 -11.13 7.09 16.75
C CYS A 18 -10.43 7.99 17.78
N SER A 19 -11.16 8.38 18.82
CA SER A 19 -10.56 9.05 19.97
C SER A 19 -10.07 7.98 20.94
N PRO A 20 -8.77 7.86 21.25
CA PRO A 20 -8.31 6.93 22.26
C PRO A 20 -8.65 7.45 23.67
N PRO A 21 -8.99 6.57 24.63
CA PRO A 21 -9.20 6.95 26.02
C PRO A 21 -7.86 7.34 26.68
N PRO A 22 -7.84 8.32 27.60
CA PRO A 22 -6.67 8.61 28.40
C PRO A 22 -6.61 7.61 29.56
N GLY A 23 -5.65 6.68 29.53
CA GLY A 23 -5.32 5.89 30.71
C GLY A 23 -4.89 4.45 30.45
N GLU A 24 -3.81 4.23 29.72
CA GLU A 24 -3.11 2.93 29.75
C GLU A 24 -1.61 3.13 29.48
N ASP A 25 -0.93 3.57 30.53
CA ASP A 25 0.50 3.40 30.71
C ASP A 25 0.77 1.91 30.99
N THR A 26 1.77 1.31 30.34
CA THR A 26 2.22 -0.10 30.47
C THR A 26 1.58 -1.11 29.50
N ALA A 27 2.03 -1.07 28.24
CA ALA A 27 2.05 -2.27 27.41
C ALA A 27 3.27 -3.14 27.81
N PRO A 28 3.13 -4.48 27.91
CA PRO A 28 4.28 -5.36 28.11
C PRO A 28 5.17 -5.33 26.86
N SER A 29 6.41 -4.89 27.01
CA SER A 29 7.43 -5.02 25.98
C SER A 29 7.67 -6.50 25.69
N LEU A 30 7.07 -6.99 24.61
CA LEU A 30 7.45 -8.26 23.98
C LEU A 30 8.94 -8.21 23.68
N PRO A 31 9.66 -9.35 23.72
CA PRO A 31 11.02 -9.37 23.24
C PRO A 31 11.00 -8.89 21.79
N GLU A 32 11.67 -7.76 21.53
CA GLU A 32 12.08 -7.35 20.20
C GLU A 32 13.02 -8.43 19.69
N GLY A 33 12.41 -9.54 19.24
CA GLY A 33 13.08 -10.54 18.44
C GLY A 33 13.54 -9.78 17.23
N GLY A 34 14.83 -9.46 17.23
CA GLY A 34 15.54 -8.90 16.10
C GLY A 34 15.35 -9.85 14.93
N ALA A 35 14.26 -9.68 14.21
CA ALA A 35 14.15 -10.11 12.85
C ALA A 35 15.29 -9.38 12.17
N SER A 36 16.40 -10.10 11.96
CA SER A 36 17.41 -9.73 11.00
C SER A 36 16.63 -9.56 9.70
N GLN A 37 16.24 -8.32 9.40
CA GLN A 37 15.67 -7.98 8.13
C GLN A 37 16.84 -8.16 7.18
N SER A 38 16.93 -9.36 6.62
CA SER A 38 17.79 -9.61 5.48
C SER A 38 17.39 -8.53 4.47
N HIS A 39 18.31 -7.59 4.23
CA HIS A 39 18.19 -6.57 3.20
C HIS A 39 18.10 -7.32 1.88
N THR A 40 16.87 -7.75 1.56
CA THR A 40 16.54 -8.40 0.32
C THR A 40 16.46 -7.26 -0.67
N VAL A 41 17.55 -7.10 -1.42
CA VAL A 41 17.59 -6.16 -2.53
C VAL A 41 16.58 -6.66 -3.54
N LEU A 42 15.45 -5.95 -3.64
CA LEU A 42 14.46 -6.23 -4.66
C LEU A 42 15.08 -5.92 -6.03
N PRO A 43 14.94 -6.81 -7.02
CA PRO A 43 15.42 -6.52 -8.36
C PRO A 43 14.67 -5.30 -8.91
N TRP A 44 15.42 -4.24 -9.22
CA TRP A 44 14.87 -3.01 -9.78
C TRP A 44 14.72 -3.14 -11.29
N ILE A 45 13.53 -2.87 -11.82
CA ILE A 45 13.25 -2.83 -13.26
C ILE A 45 13.24 -1.35 -13.65
N THR A 46 14.27 -0.91 -14.37
CA THR A 46 14.38 0.47 -14.83
C THR A 46 13.42 0.73 -16.00
N ASP A 47 12.53 1.71 -15.83
CA ASP A 47 11.72 2.37 -16.87
C ASP A 47 10.74 1.53 -17.72
N ASP A 48 10.58 0.23 -17.45
CA ASP A 48 9.56 -0.61 -18.10
C ASP A 48 8.48 -1.08 -17.11
N TYR A 49 7.57 -0.16 -16.81
CA TYR A 49 6.41 -0.44 -15.96
C TYR A 49 5.52 -1.54 -16.54
N ALA A 50 5.38 -1.62 -17.87
CA ALA A 50 4.47 -2.59 -18.50
C ALA A 50 4.98 -4.02 -18.30
N ALA A 51 6.28 -4.25 -18.48
CA ALA A 51 6.91 -5.54 -18.21
C ALA A 51 6.84 -5.90 -16.72
N ALA A 52 7.14 -4.94 -15.82
CA ALA A 52 7.08 -5.17 -14.38
C ALA A 52 5.67 -5.56 -13.91
N LEU A 53 4.62 -4.92 -14.46
CA LEU A 53 3.24 -5.24 -14.16
C LEU A 53 2.86 -6.64 -14.65
N ALA A 54 3.29 -7.03 -15.86
CA ALA A 54 3.01 -8.36 -16.40
C ALA A 54 3.66 -9.47 -15.55
N GLU A 55 4.90 -9.28 -15.13
CA GLU A 55 5.64 -10.23 -14.29
C GLU A 55 5.05 -10.35 -12.88
N ALA A 56 4.73 -9.22 -12.24
CA ALA A 56 4.12 -9.21 -10.92
C ALA A 56 2.75 -9.93 -10.92
N LYS A 57 1.92 -9.70 -11.95
CA LYS A 57 0.65 -10.42 -12.10
C LYS A 57 0.83 -11.91 -12.39
N ALA A 58 1.84 -12.28 -13.18
CA ALA A 58 2.13 -13.68 -13.47
C ALA A 58 2.60 -14.46 -12.22
N ARG A 59 3.27 -13.77 -11.30
CA ARG A 59 3.81 -14.37 -10.06
C ARG A 59 2.94 -14.15 -8.82
N ASP A 60 1.84 -13.42 -8.97
CA ASP A 60 0.95 -12.99 -7.88
C ASP A 60 1.70 -12.28 -6.75
N LEU A 61 2.59 -11.36 -7.13
CA LEU A 61 3.42 -10.58 -6.20
C LEU A 61 2.99 -9.11 -6.16
N PRO A 62 3.11 -8.44 -4.99
CA PRO A 62 2.91 -7.01 -4.90
C PRO A 62 3.98 -6.24 -5.68
N LEU A 63 3.57 -5.19 -6.41
CA LEU A 63 4.45 -4.31 -7.18
C LEU A 63 4.59 -2.95 -6.46
N PHE A 64 5.83 -2.54 -6.19
CA PHE A 64 6.15 -1.23 -5.63
C PHE A 64 6.70 -0.33 -6.73
N VAL A 65 6.12 0.86 -6.89
CA VAL A 65 6.52 1.84 -7.90
C VAL A 65 6.97 3.11 -7.18
N GLU A 66 8.19 3.56 -7.45
CA GLU A 66 8.70 4.84 -6.99
C GLU A 66 8.56 5.83 -8.14
N SER A 67 7.80 6.91 -7.92
CA SER A 67 7.57 7.96 -8.92
C SER A 67 8.13 9.27 -8.39
N TRP A 68 9.38 9.55 -8.72
CA TRP A 68 10.05 10.79 -8.38
C TRP A 68 10.02 11.81 -9.53
N ALA A 69 10.10 13.08 -9.17
CA ALA A 69 10.21 14.20 -10.08
C ALA A 69 11.24 15.23 -9.59
N PRO A 70 12.07 15.81 -10.48
CA PRO A 70 13.16 16.73 -10.11
C PRO A 70 12.76 18.20 -9.89
N TRP A 71 11.47 18.53 -9.88
CA TRP A 71 10.95 19.91 -9.79
C TRP A 71 10.41 20.28 -8.42
#